data_AF-A0A7V6CC36-F1
#
_entry.id   AF-A0A7V6CC36-F1
#
_cell.length_a   1.000
_cell.length_b   1.000
_cell.length_c   1.000
_cell.angle_alpha   90.00
_cell.angle_beta   90.00
_cell.angle_gamma   90.00
#
_symmetry.space_group_name_H-M   'P 1'
#
loop_
_entity.id
_entity.type
_entity.pdbx_description
1 polymer ?
#
loop_
_entity_poly.entity_id
_entity_poly.type
_entity_poly.pdbx_seq_one_letter_code
_entity_poly.pdbx_strand_id
1 'polypeptide(L)'
;MVVLAVGMLGIAALYIEGLRSGQASVSRTTAVALAADMADRIRANPTVPASYAGAGPGVNNGCVNGPVACTPAQMAQEDWFWWLQDVQTRLPQGAT
;
A
#
# COMPACT_ATOMS: atom_id res chain seq x y z
N MET A 1 30.66 38.45 0.37
CA MET A 1 29.37 37.75 0.63
C MET A 1 29.32 36.41 -0.11
N VAL A 2 30.31 35.55 0.08
CA VAL A 2 30.38 34.22 -0.58
C VAL A 2 30.19 33.11 0.45
N VAL A 3 30.78 33.28 1.63
CA VAL A 3 30.69 32.33 2.76
C VAL A 3 29.23 32.09 3.18
N LEU A 4 28.42 33.15 3.28
CA LEU A 4 26.99 33.03 3.62
C LEU A 4 26.18 32.29 2.54
N ALA A 5 26.48 32.54 1.25
CA ALA A 5 25.81 31.87 0.14
C ALA A 5 26.12 30.36 0.11
N VAL A 6 27.39 29.99 0.33
CA VAL A 6 27.81 28.58 0.42
C VAL A 6 27.16 27.89 1.63
N GLY A 7 27.07 28.57 2.77
CA GLY A 7 26.38 28.04 3.96
C GLY A 7 24.89 27.74 3.72
N MET A 8 24.17 28.63 3.04
CA MET A 8 22.75 28.42 2.72
C MET A 8 22.53 27.27 1.73
N LEU A 9 23.43 27.08 0.75
CA LEU A 9 23.38 25.94 -0.17
C LEU A 9 23.56 24.61 0.56
N GLY A 10 24.43 24.56 1.59
CA GLY A 10 24.60 23.38 2.44
C GLY A 10 23.33 23.00 3.20
N ILE A 11 22.63 24.00 3.77
CA ILE A 11 21.36 23.77 4.48
C ILE A 11 20.26 23.31 3.53
N ALA A 12 20.19 23.91 2.32
CA ALA A 12 19.21 23.50 1.31
C ALA A 12 19.40 22.02 0.88
N ALA A 13 20.65 21.57 0.73
CA ALA A 13 20.96 20.18 0.42
C ALA A 13 20.51 19.23 1.55
N LEU A 14 20.79 19.56 2.82
CA LEU A 14 20.34 18.78 3.97
C LEU A 14 18.81 18.74 4.10
N TYR A 15 18.13 19.84 3.79
CA TYR A 15 16.67 19.91 3.81
C TYR A 15 16.04 18.97 2.77
N ILE A 16 16.57 18.95 1.54
CA ILE A 16 16.11 18.03 0.49
C ILE A 16 16.33 16.58 0.90
N GLU A 17 17.46 16.26 1.52
CA GLU A 17 17.74 14.91 2.00
C GLU A 17 16.80 14.50 3.15
N GLY A 18 16.51 15.44 4.07
CA GLY A 18 15.50 15.25 5.10
C GLY A 18 14.11 14.96 4.53
N LEU A 19 13.70 15.68 3.49
CA LEU A 19 12.44 15.43 2.78
C LEU A 19 12.42 14.04 2.12
N ARG A 20 13.51 13.64 1.46
CA ARG A 20 13.64 12.31 0.82
C ARG A 20 13.55 11.19 1.84
N SER A 21 14.31 11.29 2.93
CA SER A 21 14.30 10.34 4.04
C SER A 21 12.92 10.24 4.69
N GLY A 22 12.26 11.38 4.88
CA GLY A 22 10.88 11.45 5.37
C GLY A 22 9.91 10.71 4.45
N GLN A 23 9.94 10.99 3.15
CA GLN A 23 9.06 10.32 2.19
C GLN A 23 9.29 8.80 2.12
N ALA A 24 10.54 8.35 2.13
CA ALA A 24 10.85 6.92 2.16
C ALA A 24 10.31 6.24 3.44
N SER A 25 10.41 6.91 4.58
CA SER A 25 9.90 6.41 5.87
C SER A 25 8.38 6.29 5.87
N VAL A 26 7.66 7.26 5.29
CA VAL A 26 6.19 7.19 5.13
C VAL A 26 5.81 6.03 4.22
N SER A 27 6.43 5.91 3.05
CA SER A 27 6.16 4.82 2.11
C SER A 27 6.35 3.45 2.74
N ARG A 28 7.44 3.24 3.49
CA ARG A 28 7.69 1.99 4.22
C ARG A 28 6.60 1.70 5.25
N THR A 29 6.17 2.71 6.01
CA THR A 29 5.11 2.55 7.02
C THR A 29 3.79 2.17 6.36
N THR A 30 3.44 2.83 5.25
CA THR A 30 2.24 2.51 4.45
C THR A 30 2.30 1.09 3.92
N ALA A 31 3.43 0.65 3.37
CA ALA A 31 3.59 -0.70 2.82
C ALA A 31 3.39 -1.77 3.90
N VAL A 32 3.96 -1.57 5.09
CA VAL A 32 3.77 -2.48 6.24
C VAL A 32 2.31 -2.52 6.68
N ALA A 33 1.64 -1.37 6.73
CA ALA A 33 0.23 -1.29 7.10
C ALA A 33 -0.68 -2.04 6.09
N LEU A 34 -0.43 -1.88 4.78
CA LEU A 34 -1.16 -2.61 3.73
C LEU A 34 -0.92 -4.12 3.78
N ALA A 35 0.31 -4.55 4.08
CA ALA A 35 0.62 -5.97 4.25
C ALA A 35 -0.08 -6.56 5.49
N ALA A 36 -0.14 -5.82 6.60
CA ALA A 36 -0.85 -6.22 7.80
C ALA A 36 -2.36 -6.34 7.56
N ASP A 37 -2.97 -5.36 6.87
CA ASP A 37 -4.39 -5.38 6.50
C ASP A 37 -4.75 -6.64 5.68
N MET A 38 -3.95 -6.97 4.65
CA MET A 38 -4.16 -8.19 3.88
C MET A 38 -4.02 -9.46 4.74
N ALA A 39 -3.04 -9.51 5.63
CA ALA A 39 -2.86 -10.65 6.53
C ALA A 39 -4.08 -10.83 7.46
N ASP A 40 -4.69 -9.73 7.92
CA ASP A 40 -5.88 -9.78 8.76
C ASP A 40 -7.12 -10.23 7.98
N ARG A 41 -7.27 -9.82 6.71
CA ARG A 41 -8.33 -10.33 5.81
C ARG A 41 -8.22 -11.83 5.58
N ILE A 42 -7.00 -12.34 5.34
CA ILE A 42 -6.74 -13.78 5.19
C ILE A 42 -7.14 -14.54 6.46
N ARG A 43 -6.81 -14.00 7.65
CA ARG A 43 -7.20 -14.61 8.94
C ARG A 43 -8.70 -14.58 9.18
N ALA A 44 -9.38 -13.52 8.76
CA ALA A 44 -10.84 -13.39 8.87
C ALA A 44 -11.59 -14.39 7.97
N ASN A 45 -10.94 -14.86 6.90
CA ASN A 45 -11.51 -15.82 5.95
C ASN A 45 -10.70 -17.14 5.84
N PRO A 46 -10.63 -17.93 6.93
CA PRO A 46 -9.73 -19.09 7.01
C PRO A 46 -10.19 -20.29 6.17
N THR A 47 -11.40 -20.25 5.62
CA THR A 47 -12.02 -21.39 4.91
C THR A 47 -11.50 -21.58 3.49
N VAL A 48 -10.90 -20.55 2.89
CA VAL A 48 -10.45 -20.55 1.48
C VAL A 48 -9.00 -20.04 1.32
N PRO A 49 -8.01 -20.64 2.01
CA PRO A 49 -6.63 -20.14 1.96
C PRO A 49 -6.02 -20.18 0.55
N ALA A 50 -6.43 -21.14 -0.28
CA ALA A 50 -5.99 -21.25 -1.67
C ALA A 50 -6.45 -20.05 -2.53
N SER A 51 -7.57 -19.39 -2.17
CA SER A 51 -8.07 -18.23 -2.90
C SER A 51 -7.25 -16.96 -2.67
N TYR A 52 -6.41 -16.95 -1.63
CA TYR A 52 -5.44 -15.89 -1.35
C TYR A 52 -4.03 -16.20 -1.88
N ALA A 53 -3.83 -17.34 -2.55
CA ALA A 53 -2.54 -17.66 -3.16
C ALA A 53 -2.23 -16.75 -4.36
N GLY A 54 -0.97 -16.35 -4.51
CA GLY A 54 -0.51 -15.49 -5.62
C GLY A 54 -0.38 -14.02 -5.24
N ALA A 55 -0.50 -13.13 -6.23
CA ALA A 55 -0.30 -11.68 -6.09
C ALA A 55 -1.50 -10.84 -6.61
N GLY A 56 -2.69 -11.43 -6.67
CA GLY A 56 -3.87 -10.80 -7.30
C GLY A 56 -3.87 -10.95 -8.82
N PRO A 57 -4.65 -10.13 -9.57
CA PRO A 57 -5.23 -8.85 -9.15
C PRO A 57 -6.61 -8.94 -8.48
N GLY A 58 -7.19 -10.14 -8.35
CA GLY A 58 -8.54 -10.27 -7.83
C GLY A 58 -9.62 -9.73 -8.78
N VAL A 59 -10.86 -9.66 -8.31
CA VAL A 59 -12.03 -9.16 -9.06
C VAL A 59 -12.98 -8.47 -8.09
N ASN A 60 -13.52 -7.31 -8.48
CA ASN A 60 -14.62 -6.67 -7.76
C ASN A 60 -15.92 -7.44 -8.00
N ASN A 61 -16.39 -8.17 -7.00
CA ASN A 61 -17.63 -8.96 -7.05
C ASN A 61 -18.83 -8.20 -6.43
N GLY A 62 -18.63 -6.95 -5.98
CA GLY A 62 -19.65 -6.16 -5.29
C GLY A 62 -19.97 -6.67 -3.90
N CYS A 63 -19.01 -7.31 -3.22
CA CYS A 63 -19.17 -7.86 -1.87
C CYS A 63 -19.30 -6.77 -0.80
N VAL A 64 -18.61 -5.65 -0.97
CA VAL A 64 -18.63 -4.55 0.00
C VAL A 64 -19.73 -3.56 -0.36
N ASN A 65 -20.75 -3.44 0.50
CA ASN A 65 -21.90 -2.53 0.33
C ASN A 65 -22.71 -2.73 -0.97
N GLY A 66 -22.51 -3.84 -1.68
CA GLY A 66 -23.30 -4.21 -2.85
C GLY A 66 -24.46 -5.16 -2.52
N PRO A 67 -25.30 -5.49 -3.50
CA PRO A 67 -26.45 -6.37 -3.31
C PRO A 67 -26.07 -7.87 -3.26
N VAL A 68 -24.79 -8.21 -3.44
CA VAL A 68 -24.32 -9.59 -3.62
C VAL A 68 -23.85 -10.17 -2.29
N ALA A 69 -24.46 -11.27 -1.86
CA ALA A 69 -23.94 -12.10 -0.79
C ALA A 69 -22.79 -12.96 -1.31
N CYS A 70 -21.56 -12.49 -1.16
CA CYS A 70 -20.39 -13.19 -1.68
C CYS A 70 -20.07 -14.49 -0.93
N THR A 71 -19.66 -15.49 -1.69
CA THR A 71 -18.98 -16.67 -1.13
C THR A 71 -17.62 -16.29 -0.56
N PRO A 72 -17.06 -17.09 0.37
CA PRO A 72 -15.70 -16.87 0.88
C PRO A 72 -14.64 -16.71 -0.22
N ALA A 73 -14.75 -17.45 -1.33
CA ALA A 73 -13.82 -17.34 -2.45
C ALA A 73 -13.98 -16.02 -3.23
N GLN A 74 -15.21 -15.53 -3.42
CA GLN A 74 -15.46 -14.22 -4.05
C GLN A 74 -14.99 -13.07 -3.18
N MET A 75 -15.14 -13.19 -1.85
CA MET A 75 -14.61 -12.22 -0.90
C MET A 75 -13.08 -12.13 -1.00
N ALA A 76 -12.38 -13.26 -1.10
CA ALA A 76 -10.93 -13.27 -1.29
C ALA A 76 -10.47 -12.61 -2.60
N GLN A 77 -11.22 -12.78 -3.69
CA GLN A 77 -10.96 -12.08 -4.95
C GLN A 77 -11.20 -10.57 -4.83
N GLU A 78 -12.19 -10.15 -4.05
CA GLU A 78 -12.46 -8.73 -3.83
C GLU A 78 -11.43 -8.07 -2.91
N ASP A 79 -10.95 -8.78 -1.89
CA ASP A 79 -9.84 -8.34 -1.04
C ASP A 79 -8.59 -8.04 -1.88
N TRP A 80 -8.23 -8.95 -2.80
CA TRP A 80 -7.12 -8.73 -3.74
C TRP A 80 -7.32 -7.49 -4.61
N PHE A 81 -8.54 -7.29 -5.12
CA PHE A 81 -8.86 -6.16 -5.98
C PHE A 81 -8.65 -4.82 -5.26
N TRP A 82 -9.24 -4.67 -4.06
CA TRP A 82 -9.12 -3.43 -3.30
C TRP A 82 -7.72 -3.22 -2.74
N TRP A 83 -7.06 -4.28 -2.28
CA TRP A 83 -5.69 -4.19 -1.80
C TRP A 83 -4.72 -3.74 -2.89
N LEU A 84 -4.83 -4.29 -4.10
CA LEU A 84 -3.97 -3.89 -5.20
C LEU A 84 -4.22 -2.42 -5.60
N GLN A 85 -5.47 -1.98 -5.59
CA GLN A 85 -5.83 -0.57 -5.80
C GLN A 85 -5.18 0.33 -4.74
N ASP A 86 -5.20 -0.08 -3.47
CA ASP A 86 -4.57 0.67 -2.38
C ASP A 86 -3.04 0.69 -2.49
N VAL A 87 -2.41 -0.41 -2.89
CA VAL A 87 -0.97 -0.49 -3.16
C VAL A 87 -0.58 0.47 -4.28
N GLN A 88 -1.33 0.48 -5.39
CA GLN A 88 -1.05 1.34 -6.54
C GLN A 88 -1.26 2.83 -6.25
N THR A 89 -2.24 3.16 -5.40
CA THR A 89 -2.58 4.56 -5.10
C THR A 89 -1.76 5.16 -3.95
N ARG A 90 -1.35 4.34 -2.97
CA ARG A 90 -0.73 4.82 -1.72
C ARG A 90 0.79 4.65 -1.68
N LEU A 91 1.39 3.88 -2.57
CA LEU A 91 2.85 3.72 -2.65
C LEU A 91 3.44 4.47 -3.85
N PRO A 92 4.59 5.17 -3.67
CA PRO A 92 5.27 5.83 -4.78
C PRO A 92 5.72 4.80 -5.81
N GLN A 93 5.24 4.99 -7.05
CA GLN A 93 5.47 4.13 -8.23
C GLN A 93 4.82 2.75 -8.22
N GLY A 94 3.71 2.54 -7.50
CA GLY A 94 2.83 1.37 -7.62
C GLY A 94 3.59 0.06 -7.78
N ALA A 95 3.97 -0.57 -6.66
CA ALA A 95 4.75 -1.82 -6.65
C ALA A 95 4.21 -2.80 -7.72
N THR A 96 4.94 -2.89 -8.84
CA THR A 96 4.63 -3.74 -9.99
C THR A 96 5.41 -5.03 -9.89
#